data_AF-A0A561WSN9-F1
#
_entry.id   AF-A0A561WSN9-F1
#
_cell.length_a   1.000
_cell.length_b   1.000
_cell.length_c   1.000
_cell.angle_alpha   90.00
_cell.angle_beta   90.00
_cell.angle_gamma   90.00
#
_symmetry.space_group_name_H-M   'P 1'
#
loop_
_entity.id
_entity.type
_entity.pdbx_description
1 polymer ?
#
loop_
_entity_poly.entity_id
_entity_poly.type
_entity_poly.pdbx_seq_one_letter_code
_entity_poly.pdbx_strand_id
1 'polypeptide(L)'
;MSTEALARDAAPPEDPGYAMAAGELVAGLTVRPAGRTSASPYETGRLVSLAPWLPQHAERIRFLLAGQRPDGGWGGPEGYALVPTLSAVEGLLAALERDAPVGWSHDGVRNAVDRALRLLYDRAAGPATYPVPDLPAADLIVPALVERIGDRLAEPPAALADRRPAGPPPLPAGMDSQRLDRVRLLARSGRPMPPKLLHALEVLGPAARRLPTVTPTGSGAVGASPAATAAWLGGPDGSPPASVDYLGQSIAGHGGPVPCATPITVFERSWVLATLARVGVPLSVPAGILAELRAALGPDGAATGPGLPTDADTTAVTLYALARLGQPADPACLAGYDTGEHFCTWQGENGASVTTNAHVLEALGRQLGDGGPRAAGVVRRLTGWLLDRQEADGRWSDRWHASPYYATCCAVLALRDHGGPSARPAVERAVGWVLGSQQPDGSWGRWAGTAEETAYGLLAVLAGRPSPSLDAAVAAAAGRLSVMDDEGDRPPLWHDKDLYHPGQIVRAAVIAARKAAGDRLRDGAHTPTDPWSALLE
;
A
#
# COMPACT_ATOMS: atom_id res chain seq x y z
N MET A 1 59.19 -10.23 -22.49
CA MET A 1 58.11 -10.14 -21.48
C MET A 1 57.18 -9.03 -21.93
N SER A 2 56.03 -9.42 -22.49
CA SER A 2 55.01 -8.49 -23.02
C SER A 2 54.22 -7.87 -21.87
N THR A 3 53.88 -6.60 -21.99
CA THR A 3 53.11 -5.73 -21.10
C THR A 3 51.64 -6.15 -20.91
N GLU A 4 51.22 -7.30 -21.41
CA GLU A 4 49.85 -7.85 -21.27
C GLU A 4 49.63 -8.73 -20.02
N ALA A 5 50.64 -8.96 -19.19
CA ALA A 5 50.56 -9.89 -18.06
C ALA A 5 50.25 -9.25 -16.68
N LEU A 6 49.90 -7.96 -16.61
CA LEU A 6 49.68 -7.24 -15.33
C LEU A 6 48.29 -6.60 -15.17
N ALA A 7 47.31 -6.97 -16.01
CA ALA A 7 45.94 -6.45 -15.91
C ALA A 7 44.88 -7.54 -15.62
N ARG A 8 45.24 -8.54 -14.80
CA ARG A 8 44.32 -9.54 -14.24
C ARG A 8 44.60 -9.73 -12.76
N ASP A 9 43.98 -8.89 -11.94
CA ASP A 9 43.44 -9.22 -10.61
C ASP A 9 43.17 -7.93 -9.85
N ALA A 10 42.01 -7.35 -10.13
CA ALA A 10 41.26 -6.68 -9.08
C ALA A 10 39.83 -7.18 -9.26
N ALA A 11 39.43 -8.15 -8.42
CA ALA A 11 38.03 -8.48 -8.27
C ALA A 11 37.27 -7.16 -8.03
N PRO A 12 36.21 -6.86 -8.81
CA PRO A 12 35.39 -5.70 -8.51
C PRO A 12 34.87 -5.84 -7.06
N PRO A 13 34.70 -4.74 -6.30
CA PRO A 13 34.28 -4.82 -4.91
C PRO A 13 33.02 -5.70 -4.79
N GLU A 14 33.09 -6.75 -3.96
CA GLU A 14 32.13 -7.86 -3.94
C GLU A 14 30.70 -7.42 -3.59
N ASP A 15 30.52 -6.25 -2.97
CA ASP A 15 29.21 -5.68 -2.66
C ASP A 15 29.23 -4.14 -2.75
N PRO A 16 28.49 -3.52 -3.70
CA PRO A 16 28.30 -2.07 -3.80
C PRO A 16 27.60 -1.39 -2.60
N GLY A 17 27.64 -2.01 -1.42
CA GLY A 17 26.98 -1.58 -0.20
C GLY A 17 25.55 -2.12 -0.02
N TYR A 18 25.12 -3.10 -0.82
CA TYR A 18 23.76 -3.64 -0.74
C TYR A 18 23.51 -4.41 0.55
N ALA A 19 24.46 -5.23 1.02
CA ALA A 19 24.31 -5.96 2.29
C ALA A 19 24.33 -5.00 3.48
N MET A 20 25.11 -3.92 3.41
CA MET A 20 25.09 -2.86 4.44
C MET A 20 23.73 -2.16 4.48
N ALA A 21 23.22 -1.70 3.32
CA ALA A 21 21.91 -1.05 3.23
C ALA A 21 20.77 -1.98 3.67
N ALA A 22 20.83 -3.27 3.31
CA ALA A 22 19.86 -4.27 3.76
C ALA A 22 19.96 -4.55 5.26
N GLY A 23 21.18 -4.60 5.82
CA GLY A 23 21.42 -4.74 7.25
C GLY A 23 20.84 -3.58 8.05
N GLU A 24 21.05 -2.35 7.61
CA GLU A 24 20.44 -1.15 8.20
C GLU A 24 18.91 -1.19 8.12
N LEU A 25 18.37 -1.62 6.97
CA LEU A 25 16.93 -1.73 6.78
C LEU A 25 16.31 -2.75 7.75
N VAL A 26 16.91 -3.94 7.88
CA VAL A 26 16.47 -5.01 8.79
C VAL A 26 16.61 -4.58 10.25
N ALA A 27 17.70 -3.91 10.63
CA ALA A 27 17.87 -3.36 11.97
C ALA A 27 16.74 -2.37 12.31
N GLY A 28 16.36 -1.52 11.35
CA GLY A 28 15.26 -0.57 11.48
C GLY A 28 13.90 -1.21 11.81
N LEU A 29 13.64 -2.44 11.36
CA LEU A 29 12.40 -3.18 11.65
C LEU A 29 12.24 -3.55 13.14
N THR A 30 13.35 -3.56 13.89
CA THR A 30 13.35 -3.79 15.34
C THR A 30 13.11 -2.48 16.10
N VAL A 31 13.72 -1.39 15.63
CA VAL A 31 13.63 -0.07 16.28
C VAL A 31 12.23 0.53 16.16
N ARG A 32 11.55 0.31 15.03
CA ARG A 32 10.18 0.78 14.81
C ARG A 32 9.24 -0.38 14.46
N PRO A 33 8.79 -1.16 15.45
CA PRO A 33 8.04 -2.38 15.21
C PRO A 33 6.64 -2.14 14.63
N ALA A 34 6.04 -0.96 14.78
CA ALA A 34 4.73 -0.64 14.21
C ALA A 34 4.73 -0.49 12.68
N GLY A 35 5.90 -0.40 12.06
CA GLY A 35 6.08 -0.10 10.64
C GLY A 35 6.07 1.40 10.32
N ARG A 36 6.46 1.75 9.09
CA ARG A 36 6.66 3.14 8.64
C ARG A 36 5.92 3.39 7.33
N THR A 37 4.83 4.14 7.42
CA THR A 37 4.07 4.62 6.28
C THR A 37 4.11 6.14 6.19
N SER A 38 3.71 6.71 5.05
CA SER A 38 3.48 8.15 4.91
C SER A 38 2.28 8.60 5.73
N ALA A 39 2.27 9.88 6.10
CA ALA A 39 1.07 10.54 6.59
C ALA A 39 -0.03 10.55 5.50
N SER A 40 -1.28 10.41 5.94
CA SER A 40 -2.48 10.39 5.11
C SER A 40 -3.26 11.70 5.27
N PRO A 41 -3.55 12.44 4.17
CA PRO A 41 -4.50 13.54 4.18
C PRO A 41 -5.88 13.12 4.68
N TYR A 42 -6.33 11.91 4.31
CA TYR A 42 -7.59 11.36 4.80
C TYR A 42 -7.63 11.28 6.33
N GLU A 43 -6.74 10.48 6.93
CA GLU A 43 -6.74 10.25 8.38
C GLU A 43 -6.48 11.54 9.16
N THR A 44 -5.57 12.38 8.65
CA THR A 44 -5.27 13.67 9.27
C THR A 44 -6.48 14.60 9.27
N GLY A 45 -7.22 14.68 8.15
CA GLY A 45 -8.47 15.44 8.07
C GLY A 45 -9.54 14.94 9.04
N ARG A 46 -9.67 13.61 9.21
CA ARG A 46 -10.57 13.02 10.21
C ARG A 46 -10.18 13.42 11.63
N LEU A 47 -8.90 13.37 11.99
CA LEU A 47 -8.43 13.76 13.32
C LEU A 47 -8.55 15.26 13.60
N VAL A 48 -8.46 16.12 12.57
CA VAL A 48 -8.77 17.55 12.71
C VAL A 48 -10.23 17.75 13.13
N SER A 49 -11.16 16.99 12.54
CA SER A 49 -12.58 17.07 12.88
C SER A 49 -12.89 16.44 14.25
N LEU A 50 -12.46 15.19 14.46
CA LEU A 50 -12.90 14.30 15.54
C LEU A 50 -12.13 14.46 16.85
N ALA A 51 -10.87 14.89 16.79
CA ALA A 51 -9.98 14.90 17.95
C ALA A 51 -9.11 16.18 18.01
N PRO A 52 -9.73 17.37 18.10
CA PRO A 52 -8.99 18.62 18.29
C PRO A 52 -8.28 18.70 19.64
N TRP A 53 -8.70 17.90 20.62
CA TRP A 53 -8.16 17.82 21.97
C TRP A 53 -6.81 17.10 22.04
N LEU A 54 -6.43 16.37 20.99
CA LEU A 54 -5.12 15.72 20.90
C LEU A 54 -4.02 16.76 20.65
N PRO A 55 -2.80 16.55 21.19
CA PRO A 55 -1.67 17.44 20.96
C PRO A 55 -1.36 17.58 19.48
N GLN A 56 -0.62 18.64 19.14
CA GLN A 56 -0.19 18.93 17.77
C GLN A 56 -1.34 19.08 16.75
N HIS A 57 -2.49 19.59 17.21
CA HIS A 57 -3.64 19.85 16.34
C HIS A 57 -3.32 20.88 15.25
N ALA A 58 -2.55 21.92 15.59
CA ALA A 58 -2.10 22.94 14.65
C ALA A 58 -1.22 22.37 13.52
N GLU A 59 -0.34 21.42 13.86
CA GLU A 59 0.52 20.70 12.92
C GLU A 59 -0.31 19.89 11.92
N ARG A 60 -1.41 19.24 12.36
CA ARG A 60 -2.34 18.55 11.45
C ARG A 60 -2.98 19.50 10.45
N ILE A 61 -3.42 20.68 10.90
CA ILE A 61 -3.99 21.70 10.02
C ILE A 61 -2.93 22.23 9.05
N ARG A 62 -1.72 22.54 9.55
CA ARG A 62 -0.60 22.98 8.70
C ARG A 62 -0.20 21.94 7.66
N PHE A 63 -0.22 20.65 8.02
CA PHE A 63 0.00 19.56 7.07
C PHE A 63 -1.02 19.57 5.95
N LEU A 64 -2.32 19.71 6.26
CA LEU A 64 -3.35 19.82 5.23
C LEU A 64 -3.16 21.07 4.36
N LEU A 65 -2.86 22.23 4.94
CA LEU A 65 -2.62 23.45 4.17
C LEU A 65 -1.40 23.34 3.24
N ALA A 66 -0.32 22.72 3.71
CA ALA A 66 0.90 22.51 2.92
C ALA A 66 0.73 21.44 1.84
N GLY A 67 -0.10 20.43 2.09
CA GLY A 67 -0.36 19.32 1.17
C GLY A 67 -1.43 19.60 0.11
N GLN A 68 -2.04 20.79 0.10
CA GLN A 68 -3.04 21.11 -0.92
C GLN A 68 -2.36 21.35 -2.27
N ARG A 69 -2.78 20.62 -3.28
CA ARG A 69 -2.29 20.75 -4.66
C ARG A 69 -2.73 22.08 -5.30
N PRO A 70 -2.07 22.50 -6.39
CA PRO A 70 -2.45 23.73 -7.12
C PRO A 70 -3.91 23.76 -7.63
N ASP A 71 -4.49 22.60 -7.94
CA ASP A 71 -5.89 22.46 -8.37
C ASP A 71 -6.90 22.58 -7.21
N GLY A 72 -6.43 22.67 -5.96
CA GLY A 72 -7.26 22.73 -4.76
C GLY A 72 -7.55 21.38 -4.11
N GLY A 73 -7.11 20.27 -4.68
CA GLY A 73 -7.32 18.93 -4.14
C GLY A 73 -6.20 18.43 -3.21
N TRP A 74 -6.40 17.24 -2.65
CA TRP A 74 -5.41 16.46 -1.92
C TRP A 74 -5.30 15.05 -2.49
N GLY A 75 -4.19 14.36 -2.20
CA GLY A 75 -3.97 12.97 -2.64
C GLY A 75 -3.42 12.84 -4.06
N GLY A 76 -3.62 11.67 -4.67
CA GLY A 76 -3.23 11.39 -6.06
C GLY A 76 -4.13 12.06 -7.11
N PRO A 77 -3.78 12.04 -8.40
CA PRO A 77 -4.58 12.59 -9.49
C PRO A 77 -5.87 11.79 -9.73
N GLU A 78 -6.73 12.27 -10.63
CA GLU A 78 -7.98 11.60 -11.04
C GLU A 78 -8.90 11.30 -9.83
N GLY A 79 -9.54 10.13 -9.81
CA GLY A 79 -10.44 9.71 -8.73
C GLY A 79 -9.75 9.50 -7.38
N TYR A 80 -8.41 9.35 -7.33
CA TYR A 80 -7.66 9.23 -6.07
C TYR A 80 -7.68 10.51 -5.25
N ALA A 81 -8.02 11.64 -5.85
CA ALA A 81 -8.16 12.89 -5.12
C ALA A 81 -9.45 12.97 -4.29
N LEU A 82 -10.47 12.16 -4.61
CA LEU A 82 -11.82 12.35 -4.09
C LEU A 82 -11.89 12.21 -2.56
N VAL A 83 -11.52 11.03 -2.04
CA VAL A 83 -11.57 10.71 -0.60
C VAL A 83 -10.69 11.65 0.25
N PRO A 84 -9.41 11.86 -0.05
CA PRO A 84 -8.57 12.77 0.73
C PRO A 84 -9.05 14.23 0.65
N THR A 85 -9.57 14.69 -0.50
CA THR A 85 -10.11 16.05 -0.63
C THR A 85 -11.37 16.24 0.21
N LEU A 86 -12.32 15.30 0.15
CA LEU A 86 -13.52 15.34 1.00
C LEU A 86 -13.14 15.35 2.49
N SER A 87 -12.16 14.53 2.88
CA SER A 87 -11.72 14.48 4.27
C SER A 87 -11.03 15.77 4.72
N ALA A 88 -10.13 16.32 3.91
CA ALA A 88 -9.47 17.58 4.23
C ALA A 88 -10.48 18.73 4.34
N VAL A 89 -11.43 18.82 3.40
CA VAL A 89 -12.49 19.85 3.41
C VAL A 89 -13.36 19.75 4.66
N GLU A 90 -13.87 18.57 4.99
CA GLU A 90 -14.73 18.43 6.17
C GLU A 90 -13.96 18.74 7.47
N GLY A 91 -12.70 18.31 7.58
CA GLY A 91 -11.86 18.62 8.74
C GLY A 91 -11.56 20.11 8.87
N LEU A 92 -11.24 20.78 7.77
CA LEU A 92 -10.96 22.21 7.74
C LEU A 92 -12.23 23.06 7.98
N LEU A 93 -13.40 22.62 7.49
CA LEU A 93 -14.69 23.23 7.85
C LEU A 93 -14.94 23.13 9.36
N ALA A 94 -14.72 21.94 9.96
CA ALA A 94 -14.82 21.77 11.40
C ALA A 94 -13.84 22.66 12.19
N ALA A 95 -12.65 22.95 11.65
CA ALA A 95 -11.69 23.85 12.28
C ALA A 95 -12.16 25.32 12.27
N LEU A 96 -12.87 25.76 11.23
CA LEU A 96 -13.42 27.12 11.12
C LEU A 96 -14.56 27.41 12.11
N GLU A 97 -15.21 26.39 12.65
CA GLU A 97 -16.28 26.54 13.66
C GLU A 97 -15.74 26.85 15.06
N ARG A 98 -14.42 26.86 15.28
CA ARG A 98 -13.80 26.96 16.60
C ARG A 98 -13.23 28.36 16.85
N ASP A 99 -13.53 28.90 18.04
CA ASP A 99 -13.05 30.21 18.48
C ASP A 99 -11.55 30.16 18.85
N ALA A 100 -10.73 30.85 18.05
CA ALA A 100 -9.29 31.13 18.23
C ALA A 100 -8.29 30.04 17.77
N PRO A 101 -7.69 30.16 16.57
CA PRO A 101 -6.59 29.30 16.14
C PRO A 101 -5.28 29.61 16.86
N VAL A 102 -4.65 28.61 17.48
CA VAL A 102 -3.24 28.70 17.92
C VAL A 102 -2.38 27.92 16.93
N GLY A 103 -1.44 28.60 16.26
CA GLY A 103 -0.43 27.94 15.41
C GLY A 103 -0.86 27.59 13.97
N TRP A 104 -1.98 28.14 13.48
CA TRP A 104 -2.45 28.02 12.10
C TRP A 104 -3.23 29.27 11.64
N SER A 105 -3.41 29.45 10.31
CA SER A 105 -4.03 30.64 9.72
C SER A 105 -5.50 30.41 9.37
N HIS A 106 -6.41 31.18 9.97
CA HIS A 106 -7.83 31.13 9.66
C HIS A 106 -8.12 31.51 8.20
N ASP A 107 -7.49 32.56 7.67
CA ASP A 107 -7.58 32.93 6.25
C ASP A 107 -7.01 31.85 5.33
N GLY A 108 -5.89 31.21 5.74
CA GLY A 108 -5.31 30.08 5.02
C GLY A 108 -6.28 28.90 4.90
N VAL A 109 -6.94 28.55 6.00
CA VAL A 109 -7.99 27.51 6.02
C VAL A 109 -9.18 27.90 5.15
N ARG A 110 -9.71 29.12 5.28
CA ARG A 110 -10.81 29.61 4.42
C ARG A 110 -10.46 29.51 2.95
N ASN A 111 -9.27 29.96 2.56
CA ASN A 111 -8.82 29.94 1.16
C ASN A 111 -8.62 28.50 0.64
N ALA A 112 -8.12 27.59 1.49
CA ALA A 112 -7.96 26.20 1.13
C ALA A 112 -9.31 25.50 0.90
N VAL A 113 -10.27 25.69 1.82
CA VAL A 113 -11.64 25.17 1.71
C VAL A 113 -12.30 25.70 0.44
N ASP A 114 -12.19 27.00 0.16
CA ASP A 114 -12.80 27.62 -1.02
C ASP A 114 -12.28 27.03 -2.35
N ARG A 115 -10.96 26.85 -2.50
CA ARG A 115 -10.39 26.19 -3.69
C ARG A 115 -10.88 24.75 -3.83
N ALA A 116 -10.92 24.02 -2.72
CA ALA A 116 -11.31 22.61 -2.72
C ALA A 116 -12.79 22.42 -3.03
N LEU A 117 -13.67 23.28 -2.50
CA LEU A 117 -15.09 23.25 -2.85
C LEU A 117 -15.28 23.55 -4.33
N ARG A 118 -14.59 24.54 -4.92
CA ARG A 118 -14.65 24.77 -6.37
C ARG A 118 -14.31 23.51 -7.17
N LEU A 119 -13.26 22.79 -6.77
CA LEU A 119 -12.87 21.53 -7.40
C LEU A 119 -13.94 20.43 -7.20
N LEU A 120 -14.46 20.26 -5.99
CA LEU A 120 -15.46 19.22 -5.68
C LEU A 120 -16.80 19.45 -6.41
N TYR A 121 -17.19 20.71 -6.66
CA TYR A 121 -18.40 21.05 -7.40
C TYR A 121 -18.21 21.11 -8.92
N ASP A 122 -16.97 21.03 -9.41
CA ASP A 122 -16.69 21.03 -10.84
C ASP A 122 -17.16 19.72 -11.49
N ARG A 123 -18.24 19.80 -12.28
CA ARG A 123 -18.84 18.66 -12.96
C ARG A 123 -18.09 18.23 -14.23
N ALA A 124 -17.11 19.00 -14.68
CA ALA A 124 -16.31 18.70 -15.86
C ALA A 124 -14.92 18.15 -15.50
N ALA A 125 -14.32 18.66 -14.43
CA ALA A 125 -12.94 18.33 -14.06
C ALA A 125 -12.74 17.91 -12.60
N GLY A 126 -13.80 17.93 -11.77
CA GLY A 126 -13.72 17.54 -10.37
C GLY A 126 -13.45 16.04 -10.19
N PRO A 127 -12.89 15.62 -9.05
CA PRO A 127 -12.48 14.23 -8.85
C PRO A 127 -13.63 13.21 -8.93
N ALA A 128 -14.88 13.65 -8.72
CA ALA A 128 -16.08 12.82 -8.87
C ALA A 128 -16.44 12.51 -10.34
N THR A 129 -15.80 13.15 -11.32
CA THR A 129 -16.01 12.86 -12.76
C THR A 129 -15.18 11.67 -13.23
N TYR A 130 -14.18 11.25 -12.45
CA TYR A 130 -13.36 10.08 -12.72
C TYR A 130 -13.94 8.84 -12.04
N PRO A 131 -13.68 7.63 -12.56
CA PRO A 131 -13.98 6.40 -11.83
C PRO A 131 -13.35 6.44 -10.44
N VAL A 132 -14.14 6.16 -9.42
CA VAL A 132 -13.63 6.06 -8.05
C VAL A 132 -12.75 4.81 -7.98
N PRO A 133 -11.47 4.93 -7.60
CA PRO A 133 -10.62 3.75 -7.41
C PRO A 133 -11.22 2.87 -6.32
N ASP A 134 -11.00 1.56 -6.44
CA ASP A 134 -11.49 0.55 -5.49
C ASP A 134 -10.69 0.56 -4.17
N LEU A 135 -10.75 1.69 -3.48
CA LEU A 135 -10.11 1.92 -2.19
C LEU A 135 -10.96 1.31 -1.07
N PRO A 136 -10.34 0.71 -0.04
CA PRO A 136 -11.02 0.26 1.16
C PRO A 136 -12.07 1.24 1.68
N ALA A 137 -13.33 0.76 1.72
CA ALA A 137 -14.49 1.48 2.23
C ALA A 137 -14.82 2.82 1.54
N ALA A 138 -14.30 3.11 0.33
CA ALA A 138 -14.63 4.34 -0.39
C ALA A 138 -16.13 4.54 -0.60
N ASP A 139 -16.86 3.46 -0.84
CA ASP A 139 -18.32 3.45 -1.00
C ASP A 139 -19.11 3.69 0.30
N LEU A 140 -18.44 3.73 1.44
CA LEU A 140 -18.99 4.16 2.73
C LEU A 140 -18.49 5.57 3.09
N ILE A 141 -17.21 5.83 2.84
CA ILE A 141 -16.50 7.06 3.20
C ILE A 141 -17.01 8.25 2.38
N VAL A 142 -17.09 8.12 1.06
CA VAL A 142 -17.51 9.19 0.16
C VAL A 142 -18.91 9.70 0.51
N PRO A 143 -19.97 8.87 0.56
CA PRO A 143 -21.30 9.35 0.95
C PRO A 143 -21.34 9.92 2.36
N ALA A 144 -20.61 9.35 3.33
CA ALA A 144 -20.57 9.87 4.69
C ALA A 144 -19.93 11.27 4.79
N LEU A 145 -18.89 11.54 4.01
CA LEU A 145 -18.24 12.85 3.99
C LEU A 145 -19.03 13.88 3.18
N VAL A 146 -19.62 13.47 2.06
CA VAL A 146 -20.49 14.33 1.25
C VAL A 146 -21.68 14.83 2.07
N GLU A 147 -22.34 13.94 2.83
CA GLU A 147 -23.40 14.28 3.77
C GLU A 147 -22.93 15.32 4.80
N ARG A 148 -21.81 15.06 5.49
CA ARG A 148 -21.28 15.97 6.53
C ARG A 148 -20.87 17.33 5.99
N ILE A 149 -20.27 17.38 4.80
CA ILE A 149 -19.92 18.65 4.16
C ILE A 149 -21.21 19.41 3.85
N GLY A 150 -22.23 18.72 3.31
CA GLY A 150 -23.55 19.31 3.09
C GLY A 150 -24.14 19.93 4.36
N ASP A 151 -24.14 19.18 5.46
CA ASP A 151 -24.64 19.64 6.76
C ASP A 151 -23.92 20.90 7.24
N ARG A 152 -22.58 20.93 7.16
CA ARG A 152 -21.77 22.11 7.54
C ARG A 152 -21.96 23.30 6.61
N LEU A 153 -22.28 23.07 5.33
CA LEU A 153 -22.54 24.13 4.36
C LEU A 153 -23.97 24.67 4.43
N ALA A 154 -24.91 23.94 5.06
CA ALA A 154 -26.25 24.45 5.33
C ALA A 154 -26.22 25.62 6.33
N GLU A 155 -25.32 25.55 7.31
CA GLU A 155 -25.02 26.61 8.28
C GLU A 155 -23.53 26.96 8.24
N PRO A 156 -23.05 27.64 7.18
CA PRO A 156 -21.61 27.80 6.96
C PRO A 156 -20.98 28.66 8.06
N PRO A 157 -19.72 28.40 8.45
CA PRO A 157 -18.96 29.28 9.31
C PRO A 157 -19.01 30.72 8.79
N ALA A 158 -19.06 31.72 9.67
CA ALA A 158 -19.18 33.14 9.28
C ALA A 158 -18.14 33.57 8.23
N ALA A 159 -16.96 32.94 8.25
CA ALA A 159 -15.88 33.11 7.29
C ALA A 159 -16.24 32.77 5.83
N LEU A 160 -17.31 32.00 5.59
CA LEU A 160 -17.76 31.48 4.29
C LEU A 160 -19.17 31.95 3.90
N ALA A 161 -19.79 32.84 4.67
CA ALA A 161 -21.19 33.25 4.51
C ALA A 161 -21.55 33.80 3.11
N ASP A 162 -20.58 34.43 2.43
CA ASP A 162 -20.76 35.08 1.12
C ASP A 162 -20.60 34.12 -0.07
N ARG A 163 -20.25 32.84 0.15
CA ARG A 163 -19.89 31.88 -0.91
C ARG A 163 -20.67 30.58 -0.75
N ARG A 164 -21.90 30.57 -1.26
CA ARG A 164 -22.83 29.44 -1.13
C ARG A 164 -22.89 28.58 -2.39
N PRO A 165 -22.28 27.38 -2.41
CA PRO A 165 -22.79 26.31 -3.25
C PRO A 165 -24.12 25.79 -2.67
N ALA A 166 -25.03 25.34 -3.54
CA ALA A 166 -26.34 24.84 -3.13
C ALA A 166 -26.27 23.34 -2.79
N GLY A 167 -26.14 23.01 -1.50
CA GLY A 167 -26.24 21.64 -0.99
C GLY A 167 -24.90 20.93 -0.76
N PRO A 168 -24.89 19.58 -0.67
CA PRO A 168 -23.65 18.79 -0.58
C PRO A 168 -22.94 18.67 -1.95
N PRO A 169 -21.63 18.38 -1.98
CA PRO A 169 -20.93 18.05 -3.21
C PRO A 169 -21.60 16.88 -3.95
N PRO A 170 -21.50 16.81 -5.29
CA PRO A 170 -22.07 15.71 -6.04
C PRO A 170 -21.38 14.38 -5.70
N LEU A 171 -22.17 13.31 -5.59
CA LEU A 171 -21.62 11.95 -5.57
C LEU A 171 -21.13 11.55 -6.98
N PRO A 172 -20.08 10.71 -7.06
CA PRO A 172 -19.65 10.10 -8.32
C PRO A 172 -20.77 9.31 -9.00
N ALA A 173 -20.69 9.18 -10.32
CA ALA A 173 -21.66 8.42 -11.09
C ALA A 173 -21.75 6.97 -10.59
N GLY A 174 -22.98 6.49 -10.33
CA GLY A 174 -23.24 5.13 -9.86
C GLY A 174 -23.04 4.91 -8.35
N MET A 175 -22.65 5.93 -7.59
CA MET A 175 -22.49 5.86 -6.14
C MET A 175 -23.74 6.40 -5.41
N ASP A 176 -24.18 5.69 -4.36
CA ASP A 176 -25.29 6.09 -3.49
C ASP A 176 -24.96 5.85 -2.00
N SER A 177 -25.90 6.16 -1.10
CA SER A 177 -25.74 5.98 0.35
C SER A 177 -26.25 4.62 0.86
N GLN A 178 -26.80 3.73 0.01
CA GLN A 178 -27.56 2.58 0.49
C GLN A 178 -26.71 1.63 1.34
N ARG A 179 -25.46 1.41 0.95
CA ARG A 179 -24.54 0.55 1.71
C ARG A 179 -24.18 1.18 3.05
N LEU A 180 -23.93 2.48 3.08
CA LEU A 180 -23.69 3.24 4.31
C LEU A 180 -24.91 3.17 5.24
N ASP A 181 -26.12 3.31 4.72
CA ASP A 181 -27.35 3.24 5.50
C ASP A 181 -27.56 1.85 6.13
N ARG A 182 -27.23 0.78 5.40
CA ARG A 182 -27.23 -0.59 5.94
C ARG A 182 -26.20 -0.78 7.05
N VAL A 183 -25.00 -0.22 6.90
CA VAL A 183 -23.94 -0.27 7.92
C VAL A 183 -24.36 0.50 9.18
N ARG A 184 -24.98 1.68 9.03
CA ARG A 184 -25.55 2.46 10.14
C ARG A 184 -26.69 1.69 10.84
N LEU A 185 -27.55 1.01 10.08
CA LEU A 185 -28.60 0.16 10.64
C LEU A 185 -28.01 -1.03 11.42
N LEU A 186 -26.96 -1.67 10.90
CA LEU A 186 -26.26 -2.75 11.57
C LEU A 186 -25.69 -2.30 12.92
N ALA A 187 -25.01 -1.15 12.96
CA ALA A 187 -24.48 -0.59 14.20
C ALA A 187 -25.58 -0.33 15.25
N ARG A 188 -26.75 0.16 14.83
CA ARG A 188 -27.91 0.37 15.72
C ARG A 188 -28.59 -0.92 16.18
N SER A 189 -28.40 -2.03 15.47
CA SER A 189 -29.05 -3.30 15.80
C SER A 189 -28.43 -4.01 17.01
N GLY A 190 -27.29 -3.55 17.51
CA GLY A 190 -26.54 -4.22 18.60
C GLY A 190 -25.83 -5.51 18.19
N ARG A 191 -25.87 -5.88 16.89
CA ARG A 191 -25.12 -7.01 16.35
C ARG A 191 -23.63 -6.66 16.22
N PRO A 192 -22.72 -7.65 16.37
CA PRO A 192 -21.28 -7.43 16.18
C PRO A 192 -20.96 -6.79 14.83
N MET A 193 -20.10 -5.78 14.85
CA MET A 193 -19.59 -5.17 13.63
C MET A 193 -18.60 -6.13 12.94
N PRO A 194 -18.73 -6.39 11.63
CA PRO A 194 -17.74 -7.15 10.88
C PRO A 194 -16.33 -6.55 11.07
N PRO A 195 -15.29 -7.36 11.35
CA PRO A 195 -13.93 -6.86 11.57
C PRO A 195 -13.42 -5.92 10.48
N LYS A 196 -13.71 -6.23 9.20
CA LYS A 196 -13.34 -5.40 8.05
C LYS A 196 -13.94 -3.99 8.04
N LEU A 197 -15.04 -3.76 8.77
CA LEU A 197 -15.65 -2.44 8.89
C LEU A 197 -15.06 -1.61 10.04
N LEU A 198 -14.31 -2.23 10.96
CA LEU A 198 -13.71 -1.52 12.09
C LEU A 198 -12.66 -0.51 11.62
N HIS A 199 -11.96 -0.80 10.52
CA HIS A 199 -10.97 0.11 9.95
C HIS A 199 -11.58 1.44 9.53
N ALA A 200 -12.85 1.47 9.09
CA ALA A 200 -13.57 2.67 8.66
C ALA A 200 -14.74 3.03 9.59
N LEU A 201 -14.63 2.75 10.90
CA LEU A 201 -15.72 2.94 11.86
C LEU A 201 -16.23 4.40 11.92
N GLU A 202 -15.37 5.37 11.61
CA GLU A 202 -15.69 6.80 11.61
C GLU A 202 -16.81 7.19 10.65
N VAL A 203 -17.15 6.36 9.65
CA VAL A 203 -18.27 6.62 8.73
C VAL A 203 -19.62 6.64 9.45
N LEU A 204 -19.71 6.00 10.62
CA LEU A 204 -20.90 5.99 11.48
C LEU A 204 -21.18 7.34 12.17
N GLY A 205 -20.21 8.26 12.18
CA GLY A 205 -20.35 9.56 12.83
C GLY A 205 -20.54 9.40 14.35
N PRO A 206 -21.45 10.16 14.99
CA PRO A 206 -21.68 10.08 16.43
C PRO A 206 -22.01 8.68 16.95
N ALA A 207 -22.59 7.80 16.11
CA ALA A 207 -22.93 6.43 16.49
C ALA A 207 -21.70 5.51 16.66
N ALA A 208 -20.50 5.92 16.21
CA ALA A 208 -19.26 5.18 16.47
C ALA A 208 -18.83 5.25 17.95
N ARG A 209 -19.19 6.34 18.64
CA ARG A 209 -18.69 6.65 19.99
C ARG A 209 -19.08 5.55 20.96
N ARG A 210 -18.07 4.90 21.55
CA ARG A 210 -18.22 3.81 22.53
C ARG A 210 -19.17 2.72 22.06
N LEU A 211 -19.19 2.44 20.75
CA LEU A 211 -20.07 1.41 20.19
C LEU A 211 -19.80 0.08 20.93
N PRO A 212 -20.78 -0.48 21.69
CA PRO A 212 -20.51 -1.58 22.63
C PRO A 212 -20.02 -2.87 21.99
N THR A 213 -20.32 -3.05 20.70
CA THR A 213 -19.92 -4.22 19.91
C THR A 213 -18.49 -4.12 19.36
N VAL A 214 -17.77 -3.04 19.67
CA VAL A 214 -16.40 -2.79 19.21
C VAL A 214 -15.48 -2.77 20.42
N THR A 215 -14.50 -3.67 20.39
CA THR A 215 -13.43 -3.74 21.38
C THR A 215 -12.11 -3.32 20.71
N PRO A 216 -11.44 -2.28 21.19
CA PRO A 216 -10.09 -1.94 20.72
C PRO A 216 -9.12 -3.10 20.97
N THR A 217 -8.03 -3.13 20.20
CA THR A 217 -6.93 -4.07 20.43
C THR A 217 -6.27 -3.83 21.79
N GLY A 218 -5.36 -4.73 22.20
CA GLY A 218 -4.53 -4.52 23.39
C GLY A 218 -3.68 -3.24 23.35
N SER A 219 -3.34 -2.76 22.15
CA SER A 219 -2.67 -1.46 21.96
C SER A 219 -3.63 -0.27 21.97
N GLY A 220 -4.93 -0.49 22.08
CA GLY A 220 -5.97 0.55 22.09
C GLY A 220 -6.45 1.00 20.71
N ALA A 221 -5.96 0.41 19.62
CA ALA A 221 -6.38 0.74 18.27
C ALA A 221 -7.73 0.12 17.93
N VAL A 222 -8.56 0.83 17.16
CA VAL A 222 -9.74 0.27 16.48
C VAL A 222 -9.41 0.12 15.00
N GLY A 223 -9.41 -1.12 14.51
CA GLY A 223 -9.16 -1.39 13.09
C GLY A 223 -7.79 -0.95 12.58
N ALA A 224 -6.78 -0.76 13.44
CA ALA A 224 -5.50 -0.14 13.08
C ALA A 224 -5.64 1.24 12.39
N SER A 225 -6.72 1.99 12.65
CA SER A 225 -6.97 3.32 12.08
C SER A 225 -7.03 4.39 13.17
N PRO A 226 -6.26 5.49 13.03
CA PRO A 226 -6.38 6.66 13.88
C PRO A 226 -7.81 7.26 13.89
N ALA A 227 -8.47 7.40 12.74
CA ALA A 227 -9.80 7.98 12.60
C ALA A 227 -10.87 7.11 13.23
N ALA A 228 -10.83 5.79 13.00
CA ALA A 228 -11.75 4.86 13.62
C ALA A 228 -11.59 4.87 15.14
N THR A 229 -10.34 4.94 15.63
CA THR A 229 -10.04 5.02 17.07
C THR A 229 -10.53 6.34 17.67
N ALA A 230 -10.29 7.47 17.00
CA ALA A 230 -10.78 8.78 17.43
C ALA A 230 -12.32 8.84 17.45
N ALA A 231 -12.98 8.28 16.44
CA ALA A 231 -14.44 8.20 16.37
C ALA A 231 -15.04 7.34 17.49
N TRP A 232 -14.41 6.19 17.79
CA TRP A 232 -14.86 5.33 18.88
C TRP A 232 -14.63 5.96 20.26
N LEU A 233 -13.51 6.66 20.47
CA LEU A 233 -13.24 7.39 21.70
C LEU A 233 -14.26 8.52 21.94
N GLY A 234 -14.48 9.35 20.93
CA GLY A 234 -15.36 10.52 20.95
C GLY A 234 -14.88 11.72 21.77
N GLY A 235 -14.01 11.54 22.77
CA GLY A 235 -13.46 12.61 23.59
C GLY A 235 -12.49 12.11 24.67
N PRO A 236 -11.78 12.99 25.39
CA PRO A 236 -10.79 12.58 26.39
C PRO A 236 -11.42 12.06 27.70
N ASP A 237 -12.64 12.49 28.04
CA ASP A 237 -13.27 12.15 29.33
C ASP A 237 -13.64 10.67 29.43
N GLY A 238 -13.18 10.02 30.50
CA GLY A 238 -13.41 8.59 30.75
C GLY A 238 -12.75 7.69 29.71
N SER A 239 -11.73 8.17 28.99
CA SER A 239 -11.09 7.41 27.92
C SER A 239 -10.15 6.31 28.40
N PRO A 240 -10.21 5.11 27.80
CA PRO A 240 -9.22 4.06 28.01
C PRO A 240 -7.82 4.60 27.67
N PRO A 241 -6.86 4.52 28.61
CA PRO A 241 -5.51 5.05 28.40
C PRO A 241 -4.85 4.53 27.13
N ALA A 242 -4.97 3.22 26.86
CA ALA A 242 -4.35 2.58 25.69
C ALA A 242 -4.77 3.22 24.36
N SER A 243 -6.05 3.57 24.19
CA SER A 243 -6.53 4.20 22.94
C SER A 243 -6.05 5.64 22.78
N VAL A 244 -5.89 6.37 23.89
CA VAL A 244 -5.29 7.71 23.89
C VAL A 244 -3.80 7.62 23.57
N ASP A 245 -3.10 6.65 24.17
CA ASP A 245 -1.68 6.39 23.93
C ASP A 245 -1.42 5.99 22.48
N TYR A 246 -2.27 5.16 21.88
CA TYR A 246 -2.21 4.81 20.46
C TYR A 246 -2.25 6.05 19.56
N LEU A 247 -3.24 6.93 19.79
CA LEU A 247 -3.34 8.17 19.01
C LEU A 247 -2.15 9.10 19.25
N GLY A 248 -1.68 9.19 20.50
CA GLY A 248 -0.48 9.95 20.85
C GLY A 248 0.78 9.43 20.13
N GLN A 249 0.97 8.12 20.07
CA GLN A 249 2.09 7.48 19.36
C GLN A 249 1.99 7.70 17.84
N SER A 250 0.79 7.58 17.27
CA SER A 250 0.55 7.83 15.85
C SER A 250 0.92 9.26 15.45
N ILE A 251 0.52 10.24 16.28
CA ILE A 251 0.82 11.66 16.11
C ILE A 251 2.32 11.91 16.27
N ALA A 252 2.94 11.40 17.34
CA ALA A 252 4.36 11.58 17.60
C ALA A 252 5.23 10.99 16.48
N GLY A 253 4.81 9.86 15.88
CA GLY A 253 5.52 9.19 14.79
C GLY A 253 5.65 10.03 13.51
N HIS A 254 4.79 11.03 13.32
CA HIS A 254 4.78 11.90 12.13
C HIS A 254 4.84 13.41 12.47
N GLY A 255 5.02 13.75 13.75
CA GLY A 255 5.11 15.15 14.21
C GLY A 255 3.80 15.94 14.07
N GLY A 256 2.63 15.29 14.21
CA GLY A 256 1.34 15.94 14.07
C GLY A 256 0.34 15.14 13.22
N PRO A 257 0.54 15.04 11.89
CA PRO A 257 -0.30 14.23 11.00
C PRO A 257 -0.25 12.74 11.37
N VAL A 258 -1.07 11.93 10.71
CA VAL A 258 -1.20 10.50 11.01
C VAL A 258 -1.27 9.65 9.74
N PRO A 259 -0.84 8.37 9.77
CA PRO A 259 -0.87 7.48 8.62
C PRO A 259 -2.24 6.84 8.43
N CYS A 260 -2.47 6.23 7.25
CA CYS A 260 -3.70 5.50 6.88
C CYS A 260 -3.99 4.31 7.82
N ALA A 261 -3.07 3.35 7.85
CA ALA A 261 -3.08 2.24 8.79
C ALA A 261 -1.80 2.22 9.63
N THR A 262 -1.95 1.99 10.93
CA THR A 262 -0.85 1.65 11.83
C THR A 262 -1.38 0.84 13.03
N PRO A 263 -0.70 -0.24 13.45
CA PRO A 263 0.55 -0.78 12.89
C PRO A 263 0.36 -1.60 11.60
N ILE A 264 1.43 -1.68 10.79
CA ILE A 264 1.56 -2.55 9.61
C ILE A 264 2.71 -3.56 9.77
N THR A 265 2.97 -3.99 11.01
CA THR A 265 4.17 -4.73 11.42
C THR A 265 4.46 -5.98 10.58
N VAL A 266 3.47 -6.85 10.40
CA VAL A 266 3.66 -8.14 9.74
C VAL A 266 3.85 -7.92 8.24
N PHE A 267 3.05 -7.01 7.67
CA PHE A 267 3.16 -6.59 6.28
C PHE A 267 4.55 -6.02 5.96
N GLU A 268 5.03 -5.02 6.70
CA GLU A 268 6.34 -4.40 6.43
C GLU A 268 7.48 -5.42 6.52
N ARG A 269 7.50 -6.23 7.58
CA ARG A 269 8.56 -7.22 7.78
C ARG A 269 8.53 -8.32 6.73
N SER A 270 7.34 -8.81 6.38
CA SER A 270 7.20 -9.87 5.39
C SER A 270 7.66 -9.39 4.01
N TRP A 271 7.24 -8.21 3.56
CA TRP A 271 7.65 -7.67 2.27
C TRP A 271 9.13 -7.35 2.20
N VAL A 272 9.69 -6.71 3.24
CA VAL A 272 11.12 -6.38 3.28
C VAL A 272 11.97 -7.65 3.21
N LEU A 273 11.66 -8.64 4.04
CA LEU A 273 12.44 -9.88 4.10
C LEU A 273 12.25 -10.74 2.85
N ALA A 274 11.02 -10.89 2.34
CA ALA A 274 10.75 -11.63 1.11
C ALA A 274 11.51 -11.05 -0.08
N THR A 275 11.48 -9.71 -0.23
CA THR A 275 12.09 -9.00 -1.36
C THR A 275 13.61 -9.09 -1.34
N LEU A 276 14.24 -8.83 -0.19
CA LEU A 276 15.70 -8.91 -0.06
C LEU A 276 16.21 -10.36 -0.19
N ALA A 277 15.50 -11.31 0.45
CA ALA A 277 15.87 -12.72 0.34
C ALA A 277 15.73 -13.20 -1.12
N ARG A 278 14.72 -12.72 -1.87
CA ARG A 278 14.47 -13.08 -3.28
C ARG A 278 15.71 -13.00 -4.15
N VAL A 279 16.43 -11.89 -4.05
CA VAL A 279 17.59 -11.62 -4.90
C VAL A 279 18.91 -12.07 -4.25
N GLY A 280 18.85 -12.81 -3.14
CA GLY A 280 20.02 -13.35 -2.47
C GLY A 280 20.91 -12.30 -1.81
N VAL A 281 20.33 -11.18 -1.31
CA VAL A 281 21.10 -10.31 -0.41
C VAL A 281 21.43 -11.12 0.86
N PRO A 282 22.69 -11.14 1.34
CA PRO A 282 23.00 -11.73 2.64
C PRO A 282 22.28 -10.97 3.76
N LEU A 283 21.45 -11.67 4.53
CA LEU A 283 20.67 -11.07 5.63
C LEU A 283 21.02 -11.70 6.97
N SER A 284 21.34 -10.86 7.95
CA SER A 284 21.35 -11.23 9.36
C SER A 284 20.04 -10.76 9.99
N VAL A 285 19.04 -11.65 10.05
CA VAL A 285 17.71 -11.32 10.59
C VAL A 285 17.67 -11.64 12.09
N PRO A 286 17.34 -10.66 12.95
CA PRO A 286 17.13 -10.92 14.38
C PRO A 286 16.11 -12.04 14.62
N ALA A 287 16.44 -12.99 15.49
CA ALA A 287 15.58 -14.15 15.78
C ALA A 287 14.18 -13.75 16.28
N GLY A 288 14.07 -12.62 16.99
CA GLY A 288 12.78 -12.07 17.44
C GLY A 288 11.84 -11.73 16.28
N ILE A 289 12.35 -11.15 15.19
CA ILE A 289 11.53 -10.83 14.01
C ILE A 289 10.95 -12.11 13.38
N LEU A 290 11.77 -13.17 13.25
CA LEU A 290 11.31 -14.45 12.70
C LEU A 290 10.30 -15.14 13.62
N ALA A 291 10.53 -15.08 14.93
CA ALA A 291 9.59 -15.61 15.92
C ALA A 291 8.25 -14.87 15.88
N GLU A 292 8.27 -13.54 15.74
CA GLU A 292 7.06 -12.71 15.63
C GLU A 292 6.30 -12.99 14.32
N LEU A 293 6.99 -13.14 13.18
CA LEU A 293 6.35 -13.52 11.92
C LEU A 293 5.71 -14.92 11.98
N ARG A 294 6.39 -15.89 12.62
CA ARG A 294 5.80 -17.22 12.86
C ARG A 294 4.59 -17.17 13.78
N ALA A 295 4.66 -16.39 14.86
CA ALA A 295 3.56 -16.22 15.79
C ALA A 295 2.35 -15.50 15.16
N ALA A 296 2.59 -14.65 14.15
CA ALA A 296 1.54 -13.99 13.40
C ALA A 296 0.75 -14.96 12.49
N LEU A 297 1.31 -16.11 12.11
CA LEU A 297 0.63 -17.14 11.33
C LEU A 297 -0.27 -17.98 12.24
N GLY A 298 -1.54 -17.59 12.33
CA GLY A 298 -2.60 -18.35 12.99
C GLY A 298 -3.28 -19.38 12.06
N PRO A 299 -4.28 -20.12 12.58
CA PRO A 299 -5.08 -21.05 11.77
C PRO A 299 -5.82 -20.36 10.62
N ASP A 300 -6.20 -19.09 10.80
CA ASP A 300 -6.87 -18.26 9.80
C ASP A 300 -5.90 -17.39 8.97
N GLY A 301 -4.59 -17.61 9.11
CA GLY A 301 -3.53 -16.84 8.44
C GLY A 301 -2.94 -15.73 9.31
N ALA A 302 -2.30 -14.77 8.66
CA ALA A 302 -1.72 -13.58 9.26
C ALA A 302 -2.43 -12.31 8.78
N ALA A 303 -2.55 -11.33 9.66
CA ALA A 303 -3.04 -9.99 9.34
C ALA A 303 -1.87 -9.06 9.05
N THR A 304 -2.10 -8.00 8.27
CA THR A 304 -1.16 -6.89 8.05
C THR A 304 -0.52 -6.38 9.36
N GLY A 305 -1.33 -6.29 10.42
CA GLY A 305 -0.90 -5.94 11.77
C GLY A 305 -2.04 -6.09 12.80
N PRO A 306 -1.73 -5.99 14.10
CA PRO A 306 -2.74 -6.06 15.15
C PRO A 306 -3.92 -5.09 14.94
N GLY A 307 -5.14 -5.64 14.91
CA GLY A 307 -6.39 -4.87 14.76
C GLY A 307 -7.01 -4.95 13.37
N LEU A 308 -6.30 -5.49 12.38
CA LEU A 308 -6.84 -5.82 11.06
C LEU A 308 -7.23 -7.30 10.98
N PRO A 309 -8.20 -7.66 10.11
CA PRO A 309 -8.49 -9.07 9.83
C PRO A 309 -7.29 -9.75 9.16
N THR A 310 -7.19 -11.07 9.32
CA THR A 310 -6.24 -11.88 8.56
C THR A 310 -6.59 -11.86 7.07
N ASP A 311 -5.58 -11.99 6.23
CA ASP A 311 -5.72 -11.90 4.78
C ASP A 311 -4.75 -12.84 4.05
N ALA A 312 -5.14 -13.33 2.87
CA ALA A 312 -4.34 -14.28 2.11
C ALA A 312 -3.02 -13.68 1.62
N ASP A 313 -2.96 -12.36 1.40
CA ASP A 313 -1.81 -11.69 0.81
C ASP A 313 -0.64 -11.64 1.80
N THR A 314 -0.89 -11.06 2.96
CA THR A 314 0.05 -11.03 4.08
C THR A 314 0.44 -12.44 4.49
N THR A 315 -0.53 -13.34 4.60
CA THR A 315 -0.26 -14.75 4.92
C THR A 315 0.73 -15.36 3.92
N ALA A 316 0.49 -15.21 2.62
CA ALA A 316 1.34 -15.79 1.59
C ALA A 316 2.75 -15.19 1.59
N VAL A 317 2.89 -13.86 1.69
CA VAL A 317 4.21 -13.22 1.73
C VAL A 317 4.97 -13.58 3.00
N THR A 318 4.29 -13.72 4.15
CA THR A 318 4.93 -14.21 5.39
C THR A 318 5.43 -15.65 5.23
N LEU A 319 4.61 -16.55 4.67
CA LEU A 319 5.00 -17.95 4.40
C LEU A 319 6.20 -18.00 3.45
N TYR A 320 6.17 -17.22 2.37
CA TYR A 320 7.25 -17.14 1.40
C TYR A 320 8.54 -16.60 2.03
N ALA A 321 8.47 -15.50 2.79
CA ALA A 321 9.63 -14.92 3.49
C ALA A 321 10.29 -15.95 4.44
N LEU A 322 9.49 -16.63 5.27
CA LEU A 322 9.96 -17.66 6.19
C LEU A 322 10.60 -18.83 5.45
N ALA A 323 9.99 -19.33 4.36
CA ALA A 323 10.56 -20.41 3.55
C ALA A 323 11.89 -20.00 2.90
N ARG A 324 12.00 -18.76 2.41
CA ARG A 324 13.23 -18.20 1.81
C ARG A 324 14.36 -18.02 2.82
N LEU A 325 14.04 -17.91 4.10
CA LEU A 325 14.99 -17.78 5.21
C LEU A 325 15.26 -19.12 5.93
N GLY A 326 14.89 -20.25 5.31
CA GLY A 326 15.16 -21.58 5.85
C GLY A 326 14.28 -21.97 7.04
N GLN A 327 13.14 -21.29 7.20
CA GLN A 327 12.23 -21.44 8.33
C GLN A 327 10.77 -21.72 7.90
N PRO A 328 10.51 -22.64 6.94
CA PRO A 328 9.17 -22.83 6.38
C PRO A 328 8.11 -23.12 7.47
N ALA A 329 6.90 -22.61 7.24
CA ALA A 329 5.71 -22.86 8.07
C ALA A 329 4.60 -23.52 7.23
N ASP A 330 3.63 -24.16 7.86
CA ASP A 330 2.55 -24.87 7.15
C ASP A 330 1.63 -23.88 6.40
N PRO A 331 1.44 -24.02 5.07
CA PRO A 331 0.54 -23.16 4.30
C PRO A 331 -0.95 -23.52 4.47
N ALA A 332 -1.33 -24.49 5.30
CA ALA A 332 -2.72 -24.93 5.47
C ALA A 332 -3.71 -23.81 5.79
N CYS A 333 -3.26 -22.73 6.46
CA CYS A 333 -4.09 -21.57 6.76
C CYS A 333 -4.58 -20.81 5.51
N LEU A 334 -3.94 -20.98 4.36
CA LEU A 334 -4.41 -20.41 3.09
C LEU A 334 -5.66 -21.12 2.55
N ALA A 335 -5.97 -22.35 3.00
CA ALA A 335 -7.09 -23.12 2.46
C ALA A 335 -8.45 -22.43 2.63
N GLY A 336 -8.61 -21.62 3.69
CA GLY A 336 -9.83 -20.85 3.94
C GLY A 336 -10.07 -19.72 2.93
N TYR A 337 -9.08 -19.38 2.11
CA TYR A 337 -9.16 -18.32 1.11
C TYR A 337 -9.35 -18.84 -0.32
N ASP A 338 -9.24 -20.16 -0.53
CA ASP A 338 -9.43 -20.80 -1.84
C ASP A 338 -10.91 -20.79 -2.25
N THR A 339 -11.24 -20.04 -3.29
CA THR A 339 -12.61 -19.95 -3.85
C THR A 339 -12.92 -21.11 -4.81
N GLY A 340 -11.94 -21.97 -5.10
CA GLY A 340 -12.01 -22.99 -6.14
C GLY A 340 -11.55 -22.50 -7.52
N GLU A 341 -11.58 -21.19 -7.78
CA GLU A 341 -11.04 -20.55 -8.98
C GLU A 341 -9.68 -19.88 -8.66
N HIS A 342 -9.66 -19.05 -7.63
CA HIS A 342 -8.53 -18.25 -7.17
C HIS A 342 -8.56 -18.09 -5.64
N PHE A 343 -7.59 -17.41 -5.05
CA PHE A 343 -7.60 -17.05 -3.64
C PHE A 343 -8.13 -15.63 -3.47
N CYS A 344 -9.14 -15.46 -2.62
CA CYS A 344 -9.59 -14.14 -2.19
C CYS A 344 -8.60 -13.53 -1.20
N THR A 345 -8.46 -12.21 -1.17
CA THR A 345 -7.66 -11.50 -0.16
C THR A 345 -8.35 -11.64 1.21
N TRP A 346 -9.65 -11.34 1.29
CA TRP A 346 -10.47 -11.64 2.47
C TRP A 346 -11.65 -12.55 2.16
N GLN A 347 -12.00 -13.40 3.14
CA GLN A 347 -13.19 -14.23 3.06
C GLN A 347 -14.46 -13.39 2.86
N GLY A 348 -15.23 -13.73 1.81
CA GLY A 348 -16.45 -13.01 1.46
C GLY A 348 -16.21 -11.59 0.96
N GLU A 349 -15.05 -11.31 0.37
CA GLU A 349 -14.84 -10.10 -0.41
C GLU A 349 -15.57 -10.13 -1.75
N ASN A 350 -15.76 -8.93 -2.32
CA ASN A 350 -16.19 -8.77 -3.70
C ASN A 350 -14.98 -8.32 -4.51
N GLY A 351 -14.66 -9.05 -5.57
CA GLY A 351 -13.51 -8.78 -6.44
C GLY A 351 -12.40 -9.82 -6.27
N ALA A 352 -11.29 -9.60 -6.95
CA ALA A 352 -10.13 -10.47 -6.90
C ALA A 352 -8.84 -9.64 -7.00
N SER A 353 -7.77 -10.16 -6.41
CA SER A 353 -6.46 -9.50 -6.38
C SER A 353 -5.45 -10.33 -7.18
N VAL A 354 -4.80 -9.71 -8.16
CA VAL A 354 -3.72 -10.33 -8.94
C VAL A 354 -2.50 -10.53 -8.05
N THR A 355 -2.17 -9.54 -7.22
CA THR A 355 -0.98 -9.59 -6.37
C THR A 355 -1.11 -10.66 -5.29
N THR A 356 -2.30 -10.79 -4.69
CA THR A 356 -2.59 -11.88 -3.74
C THR A 356 -2.41 -13.24 -4.37
N ASN A 357 -2.93 -13.46 -5.58
CA ASN A 357 -2.79 -14.75 -6.25
C ASN A 357 -1.36 -15.02 -6.71
N ALA A 358 -0.61 -13.99 -7.10
CA ALA A 358 0.82 -14.09 -7.37
C ALA A 358 1.60 -14.49 -6.10
N HIS A 359 1.36 -13.84 -4.96
CA HIS A 359 2.03 -14.18 -3.71
C HIS A 359 1.65 -15.57 -3.18
N VAL A 360 0.38 -15.98 -3.33
CA VAL A 360 -0.03 -17.36 -3.00
C VAL A 360 0.67 -18.37 -3.91
N LEU A 361 0.80 -18.08 -5.21
CA LEU A 361 1.58 -18.92 -6.12
C LEU A 361 3.05 -19.03 -5.68
N GLU A 362 3.66 -17.94 -5.21
CA GLU A 362 5.03 -17.96 -4.68
C GLU A 362 5.16 -18.78 -3.40
N ALA A 363 4.26 -18.57 -2.45
CA ALA A 363 4.27 -19.31 -1.18
C ALA A 363 4.11 -20.82 -1.43
N LEU A 364 3.06 -21.21 -2.16
CA LEU A 364 2.77 -22.61 -2.45
C LEU A 364 3.82 -23.22 -3.37
N GLY A 365 4.24 -22.53 -4.43
CA GLY A 365 5.26 -23.00 -5.36
C GLY A 365 6.61 -23.24 -4.66
N ARG A 366 7.01 -22.33 -3.76
CA ARG A 366 8.26 -22.46 -3.00
C ARG A 366 8.21 -23.56 -1.95
N GLN A 367 7.10 -23.68 -1.22
CA GLN A 367 7.00 -24.61 -0.09
C GLN A 367 6.63 -26.02 -0.51
N LEU A 368 5.83 -26.16 -1.59
CA LEU A 368 5.33 -27.44 -2.02
C LEU A 368 6.19 -28.07 -3.13
N GLY A 369 6.94 -27.29 -3.93
CA GLY A 369 7.78 -27.83 -5.02
C GLY A 369 7.00 -28.80 -5.92
N ASP A 370 7.59 -29.96 -6.25
CA ASP A 370 6.92 -31.11 -6.91
C ASP A 370 6.00 -31.92 -5.98
N GLY A 371 5.53 -31.30 -4.89
CA GLY A 371 4.63 -31.89 -3.92
C GLY A 371 3.41 -32.49 -4.59
N GLY A 372 2.90 -33.58 -3.99
CA GLY A 372 1.94 -34.49 -4.60
C GLY A 372 0.70 -33.84 -5.25
N PRO A 373 -0.10 -34.60 -6.00
CA PRO A 373 -1.02 -34.12 -7.05
C PRO A 373 -1.91 -32.91 -6.73
N ARG A 374 -2.28 -32.73 -5.46
CA ARG A 374 -3.10 -31.61 -4.98
C ARG A 374 -2.36 -30.26 -5.05
N ALA A 375 -1.08 -30.20 -4.69
CA ALA A 375 -0.27 -28.99 -4.76
C ALA A 375 -0.06 -28.55 -6.22
N ALA A 376 0.31 -29.51 -7.07
CA ALA A 376 0.43 -29.30 -8.51
C ALA A 376 -0.90 -28.87 -9.17
N GLY A 377 -2.04 -29.29 -8.63
CA GLY A 377 -3.36 -28.83 -9.07
C GLY A 377 -3.60 -27.35 -8.79
N VAL A 378 -3.31 -26.90 -7.56
CA VAL A 378 -3.50 -25.49 -7.16
C VAL A 378 -2.55 -24.57 -7.92
N VAL A 379 -1.26 -24.91 -8.01
CA VAL A 379 -0.25 -24.12 -8.75
C VAL A 379 -0.65 -23.92 -10.20
N ARG A 380 -1.08 -24.99 -10.88
CA ARG A 380 -1.54 -24.94 -12.28
C ARG A 380 -2.78 -24.07 -12.45
N ARG A 381 -3.73 -24.16 -11.51
CA ARG A 381 -4.95 -23.34 -11.52
C ARG A 381 -4.61 -21.86 -11.36
N LEU A 382 -3.79 -21.50 -10.38
CA LEU A 382 -3.38 -20.10 -10.16
C LEU A 382 -2.57 -19.55 -11.32
N THR A 383 -1.70 -20.38 -11.90
CA THR A 383 -1.00 -20.04 -13.14
C THR A 383 -2.01 -19.69 -14.23
N GLY A 384 -2.93 -20.60 -14.57
CA GLY A 384 -3.94 -20.37 -15.61
C GLY A 384 -4.77 -19.11 -15.33
N TRP A 385 -5.19 -18.93 -14.09
CA TRP A 385 -5.94 -17.75 -13.67
C TRP A 385 -5.15 -16.44 -13.86
N LEU A 386 -3.87 -16.40 -13.48
CA LEU A 386 -3.03 -15.22 -13.70
C LEU A 386 -2.84 -14.94 -15.19
N LEU A 387 -2.68 -15.98 -16.01
CA LEU A 387 -2.59 -15.83 -17.48
C LEU A 387 -3.87 -15.23 -18.07
N ASP A 388 -5.04 -15.68 -17.60
CA ASP A 388 -6.35 -15.18 -18.04
C ASP A 388 -6.62 -13.72 -17.60
N ARG A 389 -5.89 -13.23 -16.59
CA ARG A 389 -5.98 -11.84 -16.10
C ARG A 389 -4.98 -10.88 -16.72
N GLN A 390 -4.08 -11.36 -17.58
CA GLN A 390 -3.16 -10.45 -18.27
C GLN A 390 -3.93 -9.55 -19.23
N GLU A 391 -3.66 -8.25 -19.17
CA GLU A 391 -4.24 -7.29 -20.10
C GLU A 391 -3.66 -7.47 -21.51
N ALA A 392 -4.38 -6.94 -22.52
CA ALA A 392 -4.00 -7.12 -23.93
C ALA A 392 -2.61 -6.53 -24.27
N ASP A 393 -2.18 -5.50 -23.54
CA ASP A 393 -0.86 -4.88 -23.71
C ASP A 393 0.26 -5.64 -22.97
N GLY A 394 -0.07 -6.66 -22.17
CA GLY A 394 0.88 -7.52 -21.46
C GLY A 394 1.04 -7.20 -19.97
N ARG A 395 0.41 -6.14 -19.44
CA ARG A 395 0.52 -5.81 -18.01
C ARG A 395 -0.52 -6.54 -17.16
N TRP A 396 -0.40 -6.39 -15.85
CA TRP A 396 -1.48 -6.62 -14.90
C TRP A 396 -1.76 -5.34 -14.11
N SER A 397 -3.00 -5.23 -13.65
CA SER A 397 -3.44 -4.24 -12.67
C SER A 397 -3.94 -4.96 -11.41
N ASP A 398 -3.92 -4.27 -10.28
CA ASP A 398 -4.36 -4.82 -9.01
C ASP A 398 -5.14 -3.80 -8.18
N ARG A 399 -5.93 -4.30 -7.23
CA ARG A 399 -6.77 -3.46 -6.38
C ARG A 399 -6.04 -2.92 -5.15
N TRP A 400 -4.86 -3.42 -4.80
CA TRP A 400 -4.11 -2.99 -3.61
C TRP A 400 -3.04 -1.93 -3.90
N HIS A 401 -2.83 -1.62 -5.18
CA HIS A 401 -1.77 -0.70 -5.60
C HIS A 401 -2.15 0.06 -6.87
N ALA A 402 -1.87 1.35 -6.90
CA ALA A 402 -2.21 2.23 -8.02
C ALA A 402 -1.34 1.93 -9.26
N SER A 403 -0.11 1.46 -9.06
CA SER A 403 0.79 1.21 -10.18
C SER A 403 0.59 -0.16 -10.83
N PRO A 404 0.45 -0.24 -12.17
CA PRO A 404 0.51 -1.51 -12.90
C PRO A 404 1.91 -2.14 -12.85
N TYR A 405 2.98 -1.38 -12.58
CA TYR A 405 4.34 -1.92 -12.48
C TYR A 405 4.48 -2.85 -11.27
N TYR A 406 3.82 -2.55 -10.14
CA TYR A 406 3.80 -3.44 -8.97
C TYR A 406 3.09 -4.77 -9.29
N ALA A 407 1.84 -4.70 -9.78
CA ALA A 407 1.06 -5.89 -10.12
C ALA A 407 1.74 -6.75 -11.18
N THR A 408 2.30 -6.11 -12.22
CA THR A 408 3.04 -6.79 -13.28
C THR A 408 4.31 -7.44 -12.74
N CYS A 409 5.08 -6.76 -11.89
CA CYS A 409 6.27 -7.33 -11.25
C CYS A 409 5.91 -8.56 -10.41
N CYS A 410 4.90 -8.48 -9.54
CA CYS A 410 4.45 -9.61 -8.74
C CYS A 410 4.04 -10.80 -9.61
N ALA A 411 3.20 -10.58 -10.62
CA ALA A 411 2.74 -11.64 -11.54
C ALA A 411 3.92 -12.25 -12.32
N VAL A 412 4.80 -11.42 -12.88
CA VAL A 412 5.99 -11.88 -13.64
C VAL A 412 6.90 -12.73 -12.79
N LEU A 413 7.22 -12.29 -11.57
CA LEU A 413 8.13 -13.02 -10.70
C LEU A 413 7.53 -14.36 -10.25
N ALA A 414 6.26 -14.38 -9.85
CA ALA A 414 5.56 -15.60 -9.47
C ALA A 414 5.46 -16.60 -10.64
N LEU A 415 5.08 -16.12 -11.81
CA LEU A 415 4.93 -16.94 -13.02
C LEU A 415 6.29 -17.44 -13.51
N ARG A 416 7.35 -16.62 -13.48
CA ARG A 416 8.71 -17.03 -13.85
C ARG A 416 9.22 -18.16 -12.95
N ASP A 417 8.99 -18.05 -11.65
CA ASP A 417 9.57 -18.98 -10.67
C ASP A 417 8.73 -20.26 -10.53
N HIS A 418 7.41 -20.19 -10.75
CA HIS A 418 6.47 -21.27 -10.39
C HIS A 418 5.38 -21.57 -11.43
N GLY A 419 5.29 -20.82 -12.53
CA GLY A 419 4.19 -20.90 -13.50
C GLY A 419 4.29 -22.00 -14.58
N GLY A 420 5.33 -22.82 -14.57
CA GLY A 420 5.59 -23.77 -15.66
C GLY A 420 5.95 -23.12 -17.02
N PRO A 421 6.44 -23.90 -18.00
CA PRO A 421 6.79 -23.40 -19.33
C PRO A 421 5.64 -22.69 -20.06
N SER A 422 4.39 -23.03 -19.74
CA SER A 422 3.19 -22.39 -20.28
C SER A 422 3.07 -20.90 -19.93
N ALA A 423 3.71 -20.43 -18.86
CA ALA A 423 3.66 -19.04 -18.45
C ALA A 423 4.64 -18.13 -19.22
N ARG A 424 5.63 -18.71 -19.90
CA ARG A 424 6.70 -17.98 -20.59
C ARG A 424 6.19 -16.92 -21.58
N PRO A 425 5.19 -17.18 -22.46
CA PRO A 425 4.69 -16.16 -23.37
C PRO A 425 4.09 -14.95 -22.65
N ALA A 426 3.42 -15.16 -21.51
CA ALA A 426 2.85 -14.06 -20.72
C ALA A 426 3.96 -13.24 -20.06
N VAL A 427 4.99 -13.88 -19.51
CA VAL A 427 6.18 -13.19 -18.98
C VAL A 427 6.86 -12.35 -20.07
N GLU A 428 7.04 -12.90 -21.29
CA GLU A 428 7.65 -12.19 -22.41
C GLU A 428 6.81 -10.97 -22.87
N ARG A 429 5.48 -11.09 -22.91
CA ARG A 429 4.58 -9.94 -23.18
C ARG A 429 4.73 -8.84 -22.13
N ALA A 430 4.78 -9.22 -20.86
CA ALA A 430 4.92 -8.28 -19.76
C ALA A 430 6.26 -7.55 -19.80
N VAL A 431 7.35 -8.28 -20.05
CA VAL A 431 8.67 -7.68 -20.27
C VAL A 431 8.64 -6.72 -21.46
N GLY A 432 7.98 -7.10 -22.57
CA GLY A 432 7.79 -6.22 -23.72
C GLY A 432 7.05 -4.93 -23.38
N TRP A 433 5.99 -5.00 -22.57
CA TRP A 433 5.27 -3.84 -22.06
C TRP A 433 6.15 -2.93 -21.19
N VAL A 434 6.90 -3.51 -20.24
CA VAL A 434 7.79 -2.71 -19.38
C VAL A 434 8.87 -2.02 -20.22
N LEU A 435 9.52 -2.75 -21.14
CA LEU A 435 10.52 -2.16 -22.04
C LEU A 435 9.93 -1.03 -22.91
N GLY A 436 8.71 -1.22 -23.44
CA GLY A 436 8.03 -0.24 -24.28
C GLY A 436 7.52 1.01 -23.53
N SER A 437 7.46 0.96 -22.20
CA SER A 437 6.98 2.05 -21.34
C SER A 437 8.08 2.77 -20.56
N GLN A 438 9.36 2.44 -20.81
CA GLN A 438 10.49 3.12 -20.19
C GLN A 438 10.54 4.61 -20.60
N GLN A 439 10.69 5.49 -19.61
CA GLN A 439 10.82 6.92 -19.86
C GLN A 439 12.21 7.26 -20.43
N PRO A 440 12.38 8.42 -21.11
CA PRO A 440 13.67 8.82 -21.67
C PRO A 440 14.81 8.93 -20.65
N ASP A 441 14.50 9.17 -19.37
CA ASP A 441 15.48 9.23 -18.27
C ASP A 441 15.82 7.86 -17.67
N GLY A 442 15.24 6.77 -18.21
CA GLY A 442 15.43 5.39 -17.77
C GLY A 442 14.47 4.92 -16.68
N SER A 443 13.63 5.81 -16.13
CA SER A 443 12.67 5.46 -15.08
C SER A 443 11.38 4.82 -15.61
N TRP A 444 10.59 4.27 -14.69
CA TRP A 444 9.21 3.87 -14.92
C TRP A 444 8.29 4.52 -13.89
N GLY A 445 7.03 4.73 -14.29
CA GLY A 445 5.96 5.05 -13.36
C GLY A 445 4.64 5.44 -14.03
N ARG A 446 3.54 5.34 -13.28
CA ARG A 446 2.16 5.55 -13.78
C ARG A 446 1.89 7.00 -14.13
N TRP A 447 2.37 7.93 -13.32
CA TRP A 447 2.15 9.37 -13.49
C TRP A 447 3.45 10.15 -13.74
N ALA A 448 4.52 9.75 -13.05
CA ALA A 448 5.87 10.25 -13.22
C ALA A 448 6.84 9.12 -12.88
N GLY A 449 8.12 9.24 -13.25
CA GLY A 449 9.13 8.26 -12.87
C GLY A 449 9.34 8.21 -11.36
N THR A 450 9.16 7.04 -10.73
CA THR A 450 9.34 6.87 -9.27
C THR A 450 10.35 5.78 -8.95
N ALA A 451 11.02 5.88 -7.80
CA ALA A 451 12.02 4.87 -7.41
C ALA A 451 11.36 3.49 -7.19
N GLU A 452 10.14 3.50 -6.64
CA GLU A 452 9.31 2.32 -6.43
C GLU A 452 8.98 1.59 -7.74
N GLU A 453 8.36 2.30 -8.68
CA GLU A 453 7.93 1.72 -9.95
C GLU A 453 9.11 1.38 -10.85
N THR A 454 10.20 2.17 -10.76
CA THR A 454 11.44 1.86 -11.46
C THR A 454 12.08 0.58 -10.94
N ALA A 455 12.07 0.35 -9.61
CA ALA A 455 12.55 -0.89 -9.03
C ALA A 455 11.71 -2.10 -9.48
N TYR A 456 10.38 -1.98 -9.49
CA TYR A 456 9.49 -3.04 -9.96
C TYR A 456 9.64 -3.32 -11.46
N GLY A 457 9.72 -2.26 -12.29
CA GLY A 457 9.99 -2.39 -13.73
C GLY A 457 11.31 -3.10 -14.00
N LEU A 458 12.38 -2.72 -13.28
CA LEU A 458 13.68 -3.35 -13.39
C LEU A 458 13.65 -4.84 -13.03
N LEU A 459 13.01 -5.21 -11.92
CA LEU A 459 12.85 -6.61 -11.50
C LEU A 459 12.03 -7.43 -12.52
N ALA A 460 10.99 -6.84 -13.11
CA ALA A 460 10.19 -7.48 -14.14
C ALA A 460 10.99 -7.69 -15.43
N VAL A 461 11.73 -6.68 -15.90
CA VAL A 461 12.58 -6.77 -17.10
C VAL A 461 13.64 -7.84 -16.95
N LEU A 462 14.24 -7.99 -15.76
CA LEU A 462 15.25 -9.02 -15.47
C LEU A 462 14.70 -10.46 -15.56
N ALA A 463 13.38 -10.66 -15.64
CA ALA A 463 12.78 -11.97 -15.95
C ALA A 463 12.81 -12.34 -17.44
N GLY A 464 13.12 -11.38 -18.33
CA GLY A 464 13.14 -11.56 -19.77
C GLY A 464 14.36 -12.32 -20.29
N ARG A 465 14.29 -12.75 -21.56
CA ARG A 465 15.45 -13.35 -22.23
C ARG A 465 16.53 -12.30 -22.50
N PRO A 466 17.82 -12.63 -22.31
CA PRO A 466 18.92 -11.73 -22.64
C PRO A 466 18.81 -11.16 -24.06
N SER A 467 18.91 -9.84 -24.18
CA SER A 467 19.02 -9.13 -25.46
C SER A 467 19.72 -7.78 -25.27
N PRO A 468 20.36 -7.22 -26.31
CA PRO A 468 21.00 -5.90 -26.21
C PRO A 468 20.04 -4.78 -25.79
N SER A 469 18.79 -4.80 -26.25
CA SER A 469 17.77 -3.83 -25.87
C SER A 469 17.38 -3.95 -24.40
N LEU A 470 17.26 -5.18 -23.89
CA LEU A 470 16.99 -5.43 -22.47
C LEU A 470 18.15 -4.92 -21.60
N ASP A 471 19.39 -5.23 -21.99
CA ASP A 471 20.57 -4.86 -21.21
C ASP A 471 20.78 -3.33 -21.19
N ALA A 472 20.48 -2.65 -22.29
CA ALA A 472 20.46 -1.19 -22.34
C ALA A 472 19.39 -0.59 -21.42
N ALA A 473 18.17 -1.15 -21.41
CA ALA A 473 17.10 -0.70 -20.54
C ALA A 473 17.44 -0.92 -19.05
N VAL A 474 18.01 -2.07 -18.71
CA VAL A 474 18.52 -2.39 -17.36
C VAL A 474 19.58 -1.38 -16.92
N ALA A 475 20.56 -1.08 -17.79
CA ALA A 475 21.62 -0.12 -17.49
C ALA A 475 21.07 1.30 -17.27
N ALA A 476 20.15 1.76 -18.12
CA ALA A 476 19.51 3.07 -18.00
C ALA A 476 18.72 3.19 -16.68
N ALA A 477 17.91 2.19 -16.36
CA ALA A 477 17.12 2.16 -15.13
C ALA A 477 17.99 2.07 -13.87
N ALA A 478 19.03 1.22 -13.87
CA ALA A 478 19.95 1.12 -12.75
C ALA A 478 20.71 2.44 -12.52
N GLY A 479 21.14 3.09 -13.60
CA GLY A 479 21.75 4.42 -13.57
C GLY A 479 20.80 5.45 -12.97
N ARG A 480 19.55 5.49 -13.45
CA ARG A 480 18.53 6.40 -12.93
C ARG A 480 18.23 6.17 -11.45
N LEU A 481 18.02 4.91 -11.06
CA LEU A 481 17.70 4.52 -9.67
C LEU A 481 18.85 4.82 -8.69
N SER A 482 20.10 4.92 -9.17
CA SER A 482 21.25 5.30 -8.34
C SER A 482 21.26 6.78 -7.92
N VAL A 483 20.55 7.63 -8.66
CA VAL A 483 20.47 9.09 -8.41
C VAL A 483 19.06 9.55 -8.04
N MET A 484 18.08 8.64 -8.02
CA MET A 484 16.77 8.93 -7.45
C MET A 484 16.95 9.08 -5.94
N ASP A 485 16.66 10.27 -5.45
CA ASP A 485 16.76 10.58 -4.03
C ASP A 485 15.76 9.74 -3.25
N ASP A 486 16.24 9.08 -2.20
CA ASP A 486 15.39 8.35 -1.27
C ASP A 486 14.44 9.34 -0.56
N GLU A 487 14.73 10.64 -0.41
CA GLU A 487 13.94 11.55 0.43
C GLU A 487 12.95 12.50 -0.30
N GLY A 488 13.15 12.81 -1.58
CA GLY A 488 12.45 13.93 -2.24
C GLY A 488 11.08 13.64 -2.86
N ASP A 489 10.84 12.43 -3.37
CA ASP A 489 9.60 12.11 -4.12
C ASP A 489 9.16 10.67 -3.86
N ARG A 490 8.42 10.49 -2.77
CA ARG A 490 7.81 9.22 -2.33
C ARG A 490 6.30 9.28 -2.55
N PRO A 491 5.82 9.28 -3.81
CA PRO A 491 4.39 9.35 -4.04
C PRO A 491 3.72 8.13 -3.41
N PRO A 492 2.62 8.33 -2.70
CA PRO A 492 1.87 7.21 -2.16
C PRO A 492 1.17 6.49 -3.31
N LEU A 493 1.34 5.16 -3.37
CA LEU A 493 0.80 4.30 -4.43
C LEU A 493 0.01 3.10 -3.88
N TRP A 494 0.12 2.79 -2.60
CA TRP A 494 -0.58 1.67 -1.98
C TRP A 494 -1.98 2.07 -1.57
N HIS A 495 -2.96 1.22 -1.83
CA HIS A 495 -4.36 1.51 -1.55
C HIS A 495 -4.72 1.19 -0.09
N ASP A 496 -5.19 2.21 0.61
CA ASP A 496 -6.01 2.10 1.80
C ASP A 496 -7.19 3.09 1.65
N LYS A 497 -7.70 3.71 2.71
CA LYS A 497 -8.73 4.76 2.61
C LYS A 497 -8.33 5.90 1.66
N ASP A 498 -7.04 6.23 1.64
CA ASP A 498 -6.38 6.95 0.56
C ASP A 498 -5.06 6.26 0.21
N LEU A 499 -4.27 6.88 -0.68
CA LEU A 499 -2.97 6.34 -1.04
C LEU A 499 -1.97 6.50 0.11
N TYR A 500 -1.17 5.47 0.39
CA TYR A 500 -0.01 5.57 1.30
C TYR A 500 1.29 5.05 0.68
N HIS A 501 2.42 5.41 1.30
CA HIS A 501 3.76 4.97 0.93
C HIS A 501 4.44 4.19 2.08
N PRO A 502 4.67 2.88 1.95
CA PRO A 502 5.39 2.08 2.93
C PRO A 502 6.91 2.15 2.71
N GLY A 503 7.55 3.14 3.33
CA GLY A 503 8.93 3.51 2.98
C GLY A 503 9.97 2.40 3.13
N GLN A 504 9.81 1.48 4.09
CA GLN A 504 10.76 0.38 4.24
C GLN A 504 10.59 -0.69 3.15
N ILE A 505 9.36 -0.95 2.71
CA ILE A 505 9.07 -1.89 1.62
C ILE A 505 9.65 -1.37 0.31
N VAL A 506 9.44 -0.08 0.02
CA VAL A 506 9.99 0.54 -1.19
C VAL A 506 11.51 0.52 -1.18
N ARG A 507 12.15 0.87 -0.05
CA ARG A 507 13.61 0.76 0.08
C ARG A 507 14.12 -0.66 -0.15
N ALA A 508 13.41 -1.68 0.33
CA ALA A 508 13.76 -3.08 0.05
C ALA A 508 13.69 -3.40 -1.45
N ALA A 509 12.64 -2.92 -2.14
CA ALA A 509 12.50 -3.09 -3.59
C ALA A 509 13.64 -2.42 -4.36
N VAL A 510 14.00 -1.19 -3.99
CA VAL A 510 15.12 -0.45 -4.58
C VAL A 510 16.45 -1.19 -4.38
N ILE A 511 16.75 -1.65 -3.16
CA ILE A 511 17.96 -2.44 -2.88
C ILE A 511 17.97 -3.72 -3.72
N ALA A 512 16.85 -4.44 -3.78
CA ALA A 512 16.74 -5.68 -4.52
C ALA A 512 16.93 -5.49 -6.03
N ALA A 513 16.32 -4.45 -6.59
CA ALA A 513 16.44 -4.12 -8.01
C ALA A 513 17.88 -3.71 -8.38
N ARG A 514 18.54 -2.89 -7.55
CA ARG A 514 19.94 -2.50 -7.76
C ARG A 514 20.89 -3.70 -7.67
N LYS A 515 20.69 -4.59 -6.69
CA LYS A 515 21.47 -5.83 -6.61
C LYS A 515 21.29 -6.70 -7.85
N ALA A 516 20.04 -6.99 -8.22
CA ALA A 516 19.75 -7.88 -9.35
C ALA A 516 20.26 -7.33 -10.69
N ALA A 517 20.17 -6.01 -10.90
CA ALA A 517 20.75 -5.36 -12.07
C ALA A 517 22.29 -5.39 -12.04
N GLY A 518 22.90 -5.15 -10.87
CA GLY A 518 24.34 -5.24 -10.69
C GLY A 518 24.89 -6.63 -10.98
N ASP A 519 24.22 -7.68 -10.53
CA ASP A 519 24.57 -9.08 -10.84
C ASP A 519 24.49 -9.32 -12.36
N ARG A 520 23.38 -8.93 -12.99
CA ARG A 520 23.17 -9.09 -14.44
C ARG A 520 24.23 -8.38 -15.30
N LEU A 521 24.65 -7.18 -14.90
CA LEU A 521 25.64 -6.37 -15.61
C LEU A 521 27.08 -6.85 -15.37
N ARG A 522 27.39 -7.42 -14.19
CA ARG A 522 28.70 -8.02 -13.88
C ARG A 522 28.90 -9.36 -14.58
N ASP A 523 27.88 -10.20 -14.60
CA ASP A 523 27.96 -11.58 -15.11
C ASP A 523 27.92 -11.68 -16.64
N GLY A 524 28.12 -10.56 -17.35
CA GLY A 524 28.18 -10.41 -18.81
C GLY A 524 27.95 -11.69 -19.62
N ALA A 525 26.71 -11.89 -20.08
CA ALA A 525 26.33 -12.97 -20.99
C ALA A 525 26.63 -14.41 -20.52
N HIS A 526 26.83 -14.68 -19.22
CA HIS A 526 26.51 -16.01 -18.71
C HIS A 526 25.00 -16.16 -18.71
N THR A 527 24.50 -17.09 -19.54
CA THR A 527 23.09 -17.48 -19.59
C THR A 527 22.65 -17.77 -18.17
N PRO A 528 21.71 -17.00 -17.58
CA PRO A 528 21.02 -17.47 -16.38
C PRO A 528 20.50 -18.85 -16.74
N THR A 529 20.61 -19.83 -15.84
CA THR A 529 19.85 -21.08 -16.01
C THR A 529 18.39 -20.67 -16.15
N ASP A 530 17.89 -20.69 -17.38
CA ASP A 530 16.50 -20.37 -17.69
C ASP A 530 15.70 -21.36 -16.85
N PRO A 531 14.86 -20.93 -15.90
CA PRO A 531 14.11 -21.85 -15.05
C PRO A 531 13.25 -22.81 -15.90
N TRP A 532 13.02 -22.49 -17.18
CA TRP A 532 12.33 -23.33 -18.15
C TRP A 532 13.25 -24.23 -19.00
N SER A 533 14.57 -24.06 -18.93
CA SER A 533 15.54 -24.84 -19.72
C SER A 533 15.82 -26.23 -19.15
N ALA A 534 15.66 -26.42 -17.84
CA ALA A 534 15.96 -27.68 -17.15
C ALA A 534 14.82 -28.73 -17.18
N LEU A 535 13.67 -28.42 -17.80
CA LEU A 535 12.48 -29.29 -17.85
C LEU A 535 12.17 -29.84 -19.25
N LEU A 536 13.06 -29.61 -20.22
CA LEU A 536 12.96 -30.08 -21.60
C LEU A 536 14.00 -31.16 -21.97
N GLU A 537 14.81 -31.60 -21.00
CA GLU A 537 15.63 -32.82 -21.04
C GLU A 537 15.00 -33.89 -20.14
#